data_AF-A0A534AAB2-F1
#
_entry.id   AF-A0A534AAB2-F1
#
_cell.length_a   1.000
_cell.length_b   1.000
_cell.length_c   1.000
_cell.angle_alpha   90.00
_cell.angle_beta   90.00
_cell.angle_gamma   90.00
#
_symmetry.space_group_name_H-M   'P 1'
#
loop_
_entity.id
_entity.type
_entity.pdbx_description
1 polymer ?
#
loop_
_entity_poly.entity_id
_entity_poly.type
_entity_poly.pdbx_seq_one_letter_code
_entity_poly.pdbx_strand_id
1 'polypeptide(L)'
;KGYFPPNNASGGLASAASINGTYVTSVTTASGLTTALFNATNANKAIQGKNLMLSAITAANGGSVQYKCKSITNVVPDRYLPTSCRA
;
A
#
# COMPACT_ATOMS: atom_id res chain seq x y z
N LYS A 1 -1.03 -5.24 24.31
CA LYS A 1 -0.15 -4.43 23.43
C LYS A 1 -0.65 -4.59 22.00
N GLY A 2 -0.94 -3.49 21.29
CA GLY A 2 -1.26 -3.55 19.87
C GLY A 2 0.03 -3.60 19.04
N TYR A 3 0.05 -4.41 18.00
CA TYR A 3 1.14 -4.49 17.02
C TYR A 3 0.53 -4.50 15.62
N PHE A 4 1.26 -3.99 14.63
CA PHE A 4 0.81 -4.10 13.25
C PHE A 4 0.99 -5.53 12.74
N PRO A 5 0.03 -6.04 11.94
CA PRO A 5 0.08 -7.41 11.49
C PRO A 5 1.32 -7.65 10.62
N PRO A 6 2.08 -8.74 10.85
CA PRO A 6 3.29 -9.04 10.09
C PRO A 6 3.01 -9.45 8.63
N ASN A 7 1.79 -9.90 8.34
CA ASN A 7 1.34 -10.32 7.01
C ASN A 7 -0.20 -10.18 6.87
N ASN A 8 -0.73 -10.31 5.65
CA ASN A 8 -2.16 -10.27 5.36
C ASN A 8 -3.00 -11.18 6.27
N ALA A 9 -2.62 -12.46 6.39
CA ALA A 9 -3.39 -13.45 7.15
C ALA A 9 -3.48 -13.08 8.64
N SER A 10 -2.38 -12.58 9.22
CA SER A 10 -2.34 -12.09 10.61
C SER A 10 -3.21 -10.84 10.82
N GLY A 11 -3.47 -10.08 9.75
CA GLY A 11 -4.39 -8.95 9.73
C GLY A 11 -5.83 -9.33 9.37
N GLY A 12 -6.14 -10.62 9.19
CA GLY A 12 -7.46 -11.08 8.76
C GLY A 12 -7.80 -10.76 7.30
N LEU A 13 -6.80 -10.45 6.48
CA LEU A 13 -6.97 -10.15 5.06
C LEU A 13 -6.80 -11.41 4.21
N ALA A 14 -7.40 -11.40 3.02
CA ALA A 14 -7.17 -12.42 2.02
C ALA A 14 -5.69 -12.47 1.58
N SER A 15 -5.30 -13.59 0.95
CA SER A 15 -3.95 -13.72 0.37
C SER A 15 -3.66 -12.58 -0.61
N ALA A 16 -2.41 -12.12 -0.67
CA ALA A 16 -2.06 -10.90 -1.41
C ALA A 16 -2.51 -10.94 -2.89
N ALA A 17 -2.36 -12.09 -3.55
CA ALA A 17 -2.78 -12.28 -4.94
C ALA A 17 -4.30 -12.39 -5.12
N SER A 18 -5.04 -12.71 -4.06
CA SER A 18 -6.51 -12.71 -4.09
C SER A 18 -7.10 -11.29 -4.00
N ILE A 19 -6.32 -10.32 -3.52
CA ILE A 19 -6.72 -8.91 -3.49
C ILE A 19 -6.23 -8.27 -4.79
N ASN A 20 -7.01 -8.43 -5.84
CA ASN A 20 -6.70 -7.96 -7.19
C ASN A 20 -7.90 -7.24 -7.83
N GLY A 21 -7.66 -6.60 -8.97
CA GLY A 21 -8.68 -5.94 -9.77
C GLY A 21 -8.12 -5.52 -11.13
N THR A 22 -8.90 -4.77 -11.90
CA THR A 22 -8.52 -4.38 -13.28
C THR A 22 -7.13 -3.73 -13.36
N TYR A 23 -6.77 -2.90 -12.38
CA TYR A 23 -5.53 -2.13 -12.38
C TYR A 23 -4.53 -2.53 -11.29
N VAL A 24 -4.87 -3.50 -10.43
CA VAL A 24 -4.04 -3.91 -9.28
C VAL A 24 -3.89 -5.42 -9.32
N THR A 25 -2.65 -5.92 -9.26
CA THR A 25 -2.37 -7.36 -9.28
C THR A 25 -2.36 -7.97 -7.89
N SER A 26 -1.93 -7.23 -6.88
CA SER A 26 -1.88 -7.71 -5.51
C SER A 26 -1.83 -6.58 -4.50
N VAL A 27 -2.30 -6.89 -3.28
CA VAL A 27 -2.15 -6.01 -2.12
C VAL A 27 -1.51 -6.80 -0.97
N THR A 28 -0.33 -6.36 -0.57
CA THR A 28 0.43 -6.98 0.52
C THR A 28 0.49 -6.04 1.71
N THR A 29 0.15 -6.53 2.90
CA THR A 29 0.33 -5.82 4.16
C THR A 29 1.41 -6.51 4.98
N ALA A 30 2.43 -5.76 5.40
CA ALA A 30 3.51 -6.25 6.24
C ALA A 30 3.91 -5.18 7.26
N SER A 31 3.76 -5.49 8.54
CA SER A 31 4.18 -4.64 9.68
C SER A 31 3.70 -3.19 9.58
N GLY A 32 2.45 -2.99 9.14
CA GLY A 32 1.82 -1.67 9.05
C GLY A 32 2.03 -0.97 7.71
N LEU A 33 2.83 -1.56 6.81
CA LEU A 33 2.99 -1.08 5.44
C LEU A 33 2.11 -1.89 4.51
N THR A 34 1.18 -1.23 3.84
CA THR A 34 0.33 -1.82 2.80
C THR A 34 0.80 -1.37 1.43
N THR A 35 1.09 -2.32 0.56
CA THR A 35 1.65 -2.10 -0.78
C THR A 35 0.67 -2.64 -1.82
N ALA A 36 0.21 -1.77 -2.70
CA ALA A 36 -0.57 -2.13 -3.87
C ALA A 36 0.36 -2.17 -5.10
N LEU A 37 0.41 -3.31 -5.78
CA LEU A 37 1.16 -3.49 -7.03
C LEU A 37 0.24 -3.25 -8.21
N PHE A 38 0.57 -2.27 -9.06
CA PHE A 38 -0.19 -1.99 -10.27
C PHE A 38 -0.01 -3.06 -11.33
N ASN A 39 -1.11 -3.38 -12.01
CA ASN A 39 -1.16 -4.38 -13.07
C ASN A 39 -0.21 -4.00 -14.22
N ALA A 40 0.59 -4.96 -14.70
CA ALA A 40 1.60 -4.73 -15.72
C ALA A 40 1.03 -4.56 -17.15
N THR A 41 -0.24 -4.86 -17.36
CA THR A 41 -0.88 -4.86 -18.68
C THR A 41 -1.96 -3.79 -18.79
N ASN A 42 -2.87 -3.75 -17.82
CA ASN A 42 -4.09 -2.93 -17.88
C ASN A 42 -3.91 -1.54 -17.26
N ALA A 43 -2.92 -1.34 -16.38
CA ALA A 43 -2.65 -0.01 -15.84
C ALA A 43 -2.03 0.91 -16.91
N ASN A 44 -2.03 2.21 -16.67
CA ASN A 44 -1.35 3.16 -17.55
C ASN A 44 0.14 2.82 -17.64
N LYS A 45 0.73 2.87 -18.84
CA LYS A 45 2.15 2.55 -19.10
C LYS A 45 3.14 3.22 -18.13
N ALA A 46 2.82 4.43 -17.65
CA ALA A 46 3.67 5.15 -16.71
C ALA A 46 3.72 4.54 -15.29
N ILE A 47 2.75 3.70 -14.93
CA ILE A 47 2.60 3.12 -13.59
C ILE A 47 2.55 1.58 -13.58
N GLN A 48 2.63 0.92 -14.74
CA GLN A 48 2.63 -0.53 -14.85
C GLN A 48 3.74 -1.16 -14.01
N GLY A 49 3.38 -2.15 -13.19
CA GLY A 49 4.31 -2.84 -12.31
C GLY A 49 4.92 -1.96 -11.21
N LYS A 50 4.40 -0.75 -10.99
CA LYS A 50 4.83 0.15 -9.90
C LYS A 50 4.02 -0.08 -8.63
N ASN A 51 4.52 0.46 -7.53
CA ASN A 51 3.92 0.34 -6.21
C ASN A 51 3.32 1.66 -5.74
N LEU A 52 2.15 1.59 -5.12
CA LEU A 52 1.62 2.61 -4.23
C LEU A 52 1.60 2.03 -2.81
N MET A 53 2.19 2.74 -1.85
CA MET A 53 2.36 2.22 -0.50
C MET A 53 1.76 3.16 0.53
N LEU A 54 1.08 2.59 1.52
CA LEU A 54 0.42 3.28 2.61
C LEU A 54 0.93 2.73 3.94
N SER A 55 1.52 3.58 4.76
CA SER A 55 2.06 3.26 6.07
C SER A 55 1.06 3.66 7.15
N ALA A 56 0.59 2.69 7.91
CA ALA A 56 -0.05 2.91 9.19
C ALA A 56 1.02 3.31 10.22
N ILE A 57 0.77 4.38 10.95
CA ILE A 57 1.60 4.86 12.04
C ILE A 57 0.72 5.12 13.25
N THR A 58 1.25 4.94 14.45
CA THR A 58 0.55 5.33 15.68
C THR A 58 0.49 6.86 15.75
N ALA A 59 -0.70 7.42 16.01
CA ALA A 59 -0.83 8.86 16.22
C ALA A 59 0.02 9.31 17.43
N ALA A 60 0.53 10.54 17.37
CA ALA A 60 1.43 11.09 18.39
C ALA A 60 0.83 11.07 19.82
N ASN A 61 -0.49 11.25 19.93
CA ASN A 61 -1.20 11.28 21.21
C ASN A 61 -1.69 9.88 21.66
N GLY A 62 -1.31 8.82 20.95
CA GLY A 62 -1.82 7.47 21.17
C GLY A 62 -3.31 7.34 20.84
N GLY A 63 -3.86 6.14 20.99
CA GLY A 63 -5.30 5.88 20.86
C GLY A 63 -5.88 5.86 19.45
N SER A 64 -5.11 6.21 18.41
CA SER A 64 -5.54 6.13 17.01
C SER A 64 -4.39 5.76 16.07
N VAL A 65 -4.76 5.30 14.88
CA VAL A 65 -3.85 5.01 13.77
C VAL A 65 -4.03 6.09 12.70
N GLN A 66 -2.92 6.66 12.24
CA GLN A 66 -2.88 7.55 11.09
C GLN A 66 -2.25 6.82 9.91
N TYR A 67 -2.71 7.14 8.70
CA TYR A 67 -2.14 6.60 7.47
C TYR A 67 -1.40 7.69 6.72
N LYS A 68 -0.20 7.37 6.25
CA LYS A 68 0.61 8.23 5.39
C LYS A 68 1.05 7.45 4.17
N CYS A 69 0.97 8.06 2.99
CA CYS A 69 1.57 7.44 1.81
C CYS A 69 3.09 7.44 1.95
N LYS A 70 3.74 6.38 1.49
CA LYS A 70 5.18 6.19 1.63
C LYS A 70 5.76 5.74 0.29
N SER A 71 6.91 6.30 -0.07
CA SER A 71 7.65 5.88 -1.27
C SER A 71 8.88 5.10 -0.83
N ILE A 72 8.97 3.82 -1.17
CA ILE A 72 10.12 2.96 -0.82
C ILE A 72 10.78 2.38 -2.06
N THR A 73 10.11 1.44 -2.74
CA THR A 73 10.70 0.68 -3.85
C THR A 73 9.76 0.66 -5.05
N ASN A 74 10.35 0.87 -6.24
CA ASN A 74 9.66 0.80 -7.53
C ASN A 74 8.32 1.56 -7.54
N VAL A 75 8.35 2.80 -7.07
CA VAL A 75 7.16 3.60 -6.76
C VAL A 75 6.56 4.26 -7.99
N VAL A 76 5.26 4.54 -7.92
CA VAL A 76 4.58 5.41 -8.89
C VAL A 76 5.22 6.82 -8.83
N PRO A 77 5.57 7.44 -9.97
CA PRO A 77 6.12 8.79 -9.97
C PRO A 77 5.14 9.83 -9.41
N ASP A 78 5.63 10.82 -8.65
CA ASP A 78 4.81 11.82 -7.93
C ASP A 78 3.76 12.54 -8.78
N ARG A 79 4.08 12.80 -10.05
CA ARG A 79 3.14 13.42 -11.00
C ARG A 79 1.85 12.61 -11.21
N TYR A 80 1.91 11.29 -11.00
CA TYR A 80 0.79 10.36 -11.11
C TYR A 80 0.17 9.98 -9.75
N LEU A 81 0.70 10.50 -8.64
CA LEU A 81 0.13 10.29 -7.31
C LEU A 81 -0.98 11.32 -7.01
N PRO A 82 -1.98 11.01 -6.18
CA PRO A 82 -2.88 12.03 -5.65
C PRO A 82 -2.15 12.96 -4.68
N THR A 83 -2.65 14.18 -4.47
CA THR A 83 -2.02 15.19 -3.59
C THR A 83 -1.77 14.68 -2.17
N SER A 84 -2.66 13.85 -1.64
CA SER A 84 -2.51 13.20 -0.33
C SER A 84 -1.31 12.25 -0.23
N CYS A 85 -0.79 11.80 -1.37
CA CYS A 85 0.38 10.93 -1.47
C CYS A 85 1.60 11.61 -2.10
N ARG A 86 1.53 12.91 -2.37
CA ARG A 86 2.69 13.73 -2.75
C ARG A 86 3.24 14.32 -1.45
N ALA A 87 4.35 13.77 -0.95
CA ALA A 87 5.01 14.21 0.26
C ALA A 87 6.51 14.35 0.00
#